data_AF-A0A1R4FH58-F1
#
_entry.id   AF-A0A1R4FH58-F1
#
_cell.length_a   1.000
_cell.length_b   1.000
_cell.length_c   1.000
_cell.angle_alpha   90.00
_cell.angle_beta   90.00
_cell.angle_gamma   90.00
#
_symmetry.space_group_name_H-M   'P 1'
#
loop_
_entity.id
_entity.type
_entity.pdbx_description
1 polymer ?
#
loop_
_entity_poly.entity_id
_entity_poly.type
_entity_poly.pdbx_seq_one_letter_code
_entity_poly.pdbx_strand_id
1 'polypeptide(L)'
;MTDQSNTPEPVPAGRPLDVLDPADPPSWSLRISPDRRRFDLVFLAGSTTPIREAVWESDGERLRCRRVVDLYYPDGDPRGRVPVEEVVSVAQRVLADGAVEAQVALPGGEVALREVVNASPEHYRVAAPALGDWEPLLRLAAPDPDARFGAAAAETAFSFCAQHVPRVFTGNTHEAMISGPRGLSILRALDDAGPAVGDARRWADAGEPVIDRGASAVFPLCVARVDVPGAVARVRELRGELQTAAIHFYGGDFFHAETSLDADEGYGRSIARAGVEAIGSMYAWRIQGRAAVLVHGVDRDSAVESLALHVIPADWVWQRPGGASTKRAQSRLRRSMRERDAADASWTWPERQPDA
;
A
#
# COMPACT_ATOMS: atom_id res chain seq x y z
N MET A 1 -26.85 -28.83 -51.70
CA MET A 1 -25.39 -28.79 -51.58
C MET A 1 -24.99 -27.35 -51.36
N THR A 2 -24.34 -27.15 -50.22
CA THR A 2 -23.59 -26.01 -49.71
C THR A 2 -22.83 -25.19 -50.75
N ASP A 3 -22.85 -23.86 -50.63
CA ASP A 3 -21.68 -23.14 -50.12
C ASP A 3 -22.06 -21.75 -49.56
N GLN A 4 -21.91 -21.56 -48.26
CA GLN A 4 -21.95 -20.25 -47.60
C GLN A 4 -20.51 -19.85 -47.31
N SER A 5 -19.90 -19.06 -48.19
CA SER A 5 -18.65 -18.38 -47.89
C SER A 5 -18.95 -17.14 -47.06
N ASN A 6 -19.01 -17.32 -45.73
CA ASN A 6 -18.98 -16.23 -44.75
C ASN A 6 -17.57 -15.65 -44.72
N THR A 7 -17.36 -14.56 -45.45
CA THR A 7 -16.18 -13.72 -45.28
C THR A 7 -16.37 -12.89 -44.00
N PRO A 8 -15.49 -12.98 -42.99
CA PRO A 8 -15.62 -12.17 -41.79
C PRO A 8 -15.42 -10.69 -42.15
N GLU A 9 -16.44 -9.89 -41.87
CA GLU A 9 -16.41 -8.44 -42.04
C GLU A 9 -15.35 -7.84 -41.09
N PRO A 10 -14.46 -6.94 -41.56
CA PRO A 10 -13.47 -6.33 -40.69
C PRO A 10 -14.14 -5.37 -39.70
N VAL A 11 -13.94 -5.64 -38.41
CA VAL A 11 -14.40 -4.78 -37.31
C VAL A 11 -13.77 -3.37 -37.47
N PRO A 12 -14.56 -2.29 -37.63
CA PRO A 12 -14.02 -0.95 -37.74
C PRO A 12 -13.41 -0.52 -36.40
N ALA A 13 -12.19 0.02 -36.46
CA ALA A 13 -11.53 0.62 -35.30
C ALA A 13 -12.19 1.96 -34.92
N GLY A 14 -12.35 2.20 -33.61
CA GLY A 14 -12.35 3.56 -33.05
C GLY A 14 -13.70 4.28 -32.87
N ARG A 15 -14.83 3.60 -32.73
CA ARG A 15 -16.10 4.24 -32.33
C ARG A 15 -16.46 3.86 -30.88
N PRO A 16 -16.76 4.82 -29.99
CA PRO A 16 -17.27 4.50 -28.66
C PRO A 16 -18.58 3.72 -28.81
N LEU A 17 -18.67 2.59 -28.12
CA LEU A 17 -19.90 1.82 -28.02
C LEU A 17 -20.67 2.37 -26.82
N ASP A 18 -21.72 3.15 -27.09
CA ASP A 18 -22.63 3.64 -26.05
C ASP A 18 -23.76 2.62 -25.89
N VAL A 19 -23.92 2.06 -24.69
CA VAL A 19 -25.05 1.19 -24.36
C VAL A 19 -25.86 1.85 -23.25
N LEU A 20 -27.13 2.16 -23.57
CA LEU A 20 -28.16 2.71 -22.68
C LEU A 20 -29.28 1.65 -22.53
N ASP A 21 -30.16 1.71 -21.53
CA ASP A 21 -30.13 1.14 -20.16
C ASP A 21 -31.50 0.43 -19.97
N PRO A 22 -31.69 -0.65 -19.20
CA PRO A 22 -33.04 -1.09 -18.87
C PRO A 22 -33.70 -0.44 -17.63
N ALA A 23 -32.96 0.22 -16.71
CA ALA A 23 -33.35 0.83 -15.42
C ALA A 23 -32.76 0.14 -14.17
N ASP A 24 -31.67 0.59 -13.56
CA ASP A 24 -30.91 1.83 -13.86
C ASP A 24 -29.45 1.74 -13.31
N PRO A 25 -28.64 0.74 -13.71
CA PRO A 25 -27.18 0.82 -13.53
C PRO A 25 -26.61 1.99 -14.36
N PRO A 26 -25.50 2.62 -13.92
CA PRO A 26 -24.91 3.74 -14.65
C PRO A 26 -24.65 3.37 -16.11
N SER A 27 -25.08 4.26 -17.02
CA SER A 27 -24.78 4.10 -18.44
C SER A 27 -23.28 4.06 -18.66
N TRP A 28 -22.82 3.36 -19.70
CA TRP A 28 -21.40 3.17 -19.92
C TRP A 28 -21.03 3.28 -21.40
N SER A 29 -19.78 3.69 -21.62
CA SER A 29 -19.16 3.70 -22.93
C SER A 29 -17.85 2.93 -22.88
N LEU A 30 -17.58 2.11 -23.90
CA LEU A 30 -16.34 1.37 -24.05
C LEU A 30 -15.63 1.78 -25.33
N ARG A 31 -14.39 2.22 -25.20
CA ARG A 31 -13.49 2.49 -26.32
C ARG A 31 -12.41 1.43 -26.37
N ILE A 32 -12.27 0.79 -27.53
CA ILE A 32 -11.25 -0.25 -27.77
C ILE A 32 -10.21 0.31 -28.74
N SER A 33 -8.93 0.17 -28.41
CA SER A 33 -7.84 0.58 -29.30
C SER A 33 -7.82 -0.27 -30.58
N PRO A 34 -7.28 0.25 -31.70
CA PRO A 34 -7.23 -0.49 -32.97
C PRO A 34 -6.51 -1.85 -32.89
N ASP A 35 -5.48 -1.94 -32.04
CA ASP A 35 -4.71 -3.16 -31.79
C ASP A 35 -5.37 -4.09 -30.75
N ARG A 36 -6.54 -3.70 -30.21
CA ARG A 36 -7.30 -4.40 -29.17
C ARG A 36 -6.50 -4.69 -27.92
N ARG A 37 -5.46 -3.89 -27.66
CA ARG A 37 -4.64 -4.01 -26.45
C ARG A 37 -5.11 -3.12 -25.32
N ARG A 38 -5.92 -2.09 -25.59
CA ARG A 38 -6.39 -1.14 -24.60
C ARG A 38 -7.89 -0.94 -24.69
N PHE A 39 -8.53 -0.88 -23.52
CA PHE A 39 -9.96 -0.76 -23.33
C PHE A 39 -10.19 0.35 -22.32
N ASP A 40 -10.73 1.49 -22.76
CA ASP A 40 -11.12 2.60 -21.88
C ASP A 40 -12.63 2.50 -21.64
N LEU A 41 -13.01 2.19 -20.42
CA LEU A 41 -14.40 2.07 -19.97
C LEU A 41 -14.76 3.31 -19.14
N VAL A 42 -15.87 3.95 -19.46
CA VAL A 42 -16.37 5.11 -18.71
C VAL A 42 -17.81 4.84 -18.28
N PHE A 43 -18.08 4.97 -16.99
CA PHE A 43 -19.42 4.96 -16.42
C PHE A 43 -19.91 6.39 -16.24
N LEU A 44 -21.18 6.60 -16.53
CA LEU A 44 -21.86 7.88 -16.52
C LEU A 44 -23.08 7.81 -15.58
N ALA A 45 -23.29 8.86 -14.79
CA ALA A 45 -24.55 9.10 -14.10
C ALA A 45 -25.50 9.90 -15.00
N GLY A 46 -26.79 9.59 -14.91
CA GLY A 46 -27.78 10.10 -15.86
C GLY A 46 -27.36 9.78 -17.29
N SER A 47 -27.52 10.74 -18.20
CA SER A 47 -27.18 10.54 -19.62
C SER A 47 -25.76 10.91 -20.01
N THR A 48 -24.99 11.66 -19.21
CA THR A 48 -23.74 12.28 -19.70
C THR A 48 -22.63 12.54 -18.69
N THR A 49 -22.85 12.46 -17.37
CA THR A 49 -21.85 12.89 -16.39
C THR A 49 -20.92 11.74 -16.01
N PRO A 50 -19.60 11.79 -16.28
CA PRO A 50 -18.69 10.71 -15.92
C PRO A 50 -18.57 10.52 -14.41
N ILE A 51 -18.77 9.31 -13.92
CA ILE A 51 -18.60 8.99 -12.49
C ILE A 51 -17.43 8.06 -12.23
N ARG A 52 -17.02 7.27 -13.23
CA ARG A 52 -15.84 6.43 -13.15
C ARG A 52 -15.22 6.24 -14.53
N GLU A 53 -13.90 6.31 -14.60
CA GLU A 53 -13.11 5.93 -15.77
C GLU A 53 -12.20 4.76 -15.39
N ALA A 54 -12.15 3.70 -16.20
CA ALA A 54 -11.29 2.54 -15.99
C ALA A 54 -10.55 2.17 -17.28
N VAL A 55 -9.23 2.06 -17.19
CA VAL A 55 -8.36 1.67 -18.31
C VAL A 55 -7.87 0.25 -18.10
N TRP A 56 -8.10 -0.60 -19.08
CA TRP A 56 -7.67 -1.99 -19.08
C TRP A 56 -6.74 -2.27 -20.25
N GLU A 57 -5.76 -3.12 -20.03
CA GLU A 57 -4.82 -3.59 -21.05
C GLU A 57 -4.90 -5.11 -21.21
N SER A 58 -4.90 -5.61 -22.43
CA SER A 58 -4.86 -7.05 -22.73
C SER A 58 -3.42 -7.57 -22.75
N ASP A 59 -3.19 -8.69 -22.07
CA ASP A 59 -1.97 -9.49 -22.21
C ASP A 59 -2.13 -10.67 -23.20
N GLY A 60 -3.28 -10.74 -23.89
CA GLY A 60 -3.65 -11.79 -24.83
C GLY A 60 -4.75 -12.69 -24.28
N GLU A 61 -4.64 -13.14 -23.03
CA GLU A 61 -5.62 -14.04 -22.40
C GLU A 61 -6.51 -13.32 -21.38
N ARG A 62 -6.00 -12.26 -20.75
CA ARG A 62 -6.68 -11.52 -19.71
C ARG A 62 -6.60 -10.01 -19.96
N LEU A 63 -7.61 -9.30 -19.48
CA LEU A 63 -7.55 -7.86 -19.29
C LEU A 63 -7.02 -7.57 -17.89
N ARG A 64 -6.08 -6.63 -17.81
CA ARG A 64 -5.51 -6.09 -16.56
C ARG A 64 -5.94 -4.65 -16.43
N CYS A 65 -6.59 -4.30 -15.33
CA CYS A 65 -6.84 -2.90 -15.01
C CYS A 65 -5.49 -2.21 -14.79
N ARG A 66 -5.32 -1.01 -15.33
CA ARG A 66 -4.11 -0.19 -15.20
C ARG A 66 -4.38 1.10 -14.47
N ARG A 67 -5.60 1.61 -14.61
CA ARG A 67 -6.03 2.84 -13.97
C ARG A 67 -7.53 2.80 -13.72
N VAL A 68 -7.95 3.26 -12.55
CA VAL A 68 -9.33 3.61 -12.24
C VAL A 68 -9.33 5.05 -11.75
N VAL A 69 -10.32 5.85 -12.14
CA VAL A 69 -10.54 7.19 -11.61
C VAL A 69 -12.01 7.27 -11.23
N ASP A 70 -12.29 7.36 -9.94
CA ASP A 70 -13.62 7.64 -9.42
C ASP A 70 -13.79 9.15 -9.25
N LEU A 71 -14.89 9.70 -9.77
CA LEU A 71 -15.17 11.13 -9.80
C LEU A 71 -16.34 11.46 -8.86
N TYR A 72 -16.18 12.56 -8.13
CA TYR A 72 -17.09 13.05 -7.08
C TYR A 72 -17.31 14.55 -7.26
N TYR A 73 -18.56 14.98 -7.15
CA TYR A 73 -19.04 16.31 -7.51
C TYR A 73 -19.68 17.04 -6.32
N PRO A 74 -18.90 17.79 -5.53
CA PRO A 74 -19.39 18.51 -4.35
C PRO A 74 -20.52 19.50 -4.64
N ASP A 75 -20.48 20.13 -5.82
CA ASP A 75 -21.45 21.13 -6.26
C ASP A 75 -22.71 20.53 -6.93
N GLY A 76 -22.84 19.20 -6.92
CA GLY A 76 -23.93 18.46 -7.56
C GLY A 76 -23.63 18.07 -9.01
N ASP A 77 -24.62 17.48 -9.68
CA ASP A 77 -24.43 16.94 -11.04
C ASP A 77 -24.24 18.06 -12.09
N PRO A 78 -23.06 18.17 -12.74
CA PRO A 78 -22.80 19.17 -13.78
C PRO A 78 -23.52 18.88 -15.10
N ARG A 79 -24.18 17.71 -15.25
CA ARG A 79 -24.86 17.25 -16.46
C ARG A 79 -23.93 17.16 -17.69
N GLY A 80 -22.68 16.82 -17.46
CA GLY A 80 -21.67 16.77 -18.51
C GLY A 80 -20.26 16.55 -17.96
N ARG A 81 -19.27 16.74 -18.83
CA ARG A 81 -17.86 16.57 -18.48
C ARG A 81 -17.31 17.86 -17.87
N VAL A 82 -16.65 17.71 -16.73
CA VAL A 82 -15.85 18.74 -16.08
C VAL A 82 -14.38 18.24 -16.07
N PRO A 83 -13.37 19.11 -16.20
CA PRO A 83 -11.98 18.72 -16.02
C PRO A 83 -11.76 18.03 -14.67
N VAL A 84 -10.89 17.01 -14.63
CA VAL A 84 -10.69 16.19 -13.42
C VAL A 84 -10.09 17.01 -12.27
N GLU A 85 -9.33 18.05 -12.60
CA GLU A 85 -8.73 19.01 -11.67
C GLU A 85 -9.75 19.92 -10.96
N GLU A 86 -10.98 19.99 -11.48
CA GLU A 86 -12.07 20.81 -10.93
C GLU A 86 -13.05 19.99 -10.07
N VAL A 87 -12.82 18.68 -9.92
CA VAL A 87 -13.68 17.77 -9.15
C VAL A 87 -12.86 16.99 -8.12
N VAL A 88 -13.53 16.41 -7.13
CA VAL A 88 -12.86 15.47 -6.23
C VAL A 88 -12.67 14.17 -6.99
N SER A 89 -11.44 13.65 -7.03
CA SER A 89 -11.15 12.40 -7.73
C SER A 89 -10.35 11.43 -6.87
N VAL A 90 -10.66 10.14 -7.00
CA VAL A 90 -9.89 9.04 -6.43
C VAL A 90 -9.29 8.25 -7.59
N ALA A 91 -8.01 8.51 -7.89
CA ALA A 91 -7.27 7.82 -8.94
C ALA A 91 -6.52 6.63 -8.35
N GLN A 92 -6.74 5.44 -8.91
CA GLN A 92 -5.98 4.22 -8.62
C GLN A 92 -5.14 3.87 -9.84
N ARG A 93 -3.85 3.59 -9.67
CA ARG A 93 -2.96 3.09 -10.70
C ARG A 93 -2.48 1.70 -10.32
N VAL A 94 -2.80 0.73 -11.16
CA VAL A 94 -2.41 -0.67 -10.95
C VAL A 94 -1.13 -0.95 -11.72
N LEU A 95 -0.07 -1.22 -10.97
CA LEU A 95 1.26 -1.48 -11.50
C LEU A 95 1.37 -2.92 -12.01
N ALA A 96 2.38 -3.20 -12.83
CA ALA A 96 2.50 -4.47 -13.57
C ALA A 96 2.63 -5.71 -12.65
N ASP A 97 3.07 -5.49 -11.43
CA ASP A 97 3.30 -6.47 -10.37
C ASP A 97 2.19 -6.48 -9.30
N GLY A 98 1.07 -5.80 -9.55
CA GLY A 98 -0.13 -5.85 -8.71
C GLY A 98 -0.19 -4.84 -7.58
N ALA A 99 0.82 -3.97 -7.40
CA ALA A 99 0.69 -2.84 -6.48
C ALA A 99 -0.32 -1.81 -7.00
N VAL A 100 -0.98 -1.11 -6.08
CA VAL A 100 -1.98 -0.09 -6.41
C VAL A 100 -1.60 1.22 -5.72
N GLU A 101 -1.27 2.23 -6.52
CA GLU A 101 -1.14 3.59 -6.04
C GLU A 101 -2.52 4.25 -6.07
N ALA A 102 -3.03 4.73 -4.95
CA ALA A 102 -4.25 5.50 -4.88
C ALA A 102 -3.95 6.96 -4.53
N GLN A 103 -4.72 7.88 -5.10
CA GLN A 103 -4.56 9.31 -4.90
C GLN A 103 -5.95 9.93 -4.81
N VAL A 104 -6.21 10.67 -3.73
CA VAL A 104 -7.38 11.56 -3.64
C VAL A 104 -6.91 12.97 -4.00
N ALA A 105 -7.49 13.57 -5.03
CA ALA A 105 -7.25 14.95 -5.40
C ALA A 105 -8.50 15.79 -5.13
N LEU A 106 -8.31 16.92 -4.44
CA LEU A 106 -9.34 17.93 -4.25
C LEU A 106 -9.23 19.04 -5.32
N PRO A 107 -10.34 19.71 -5.66
CA PRO A 107 -10.31 20.89 -6.52
C PRO A 107 -9.32 21.94 -5.97
N GLY A 108 -8.39 22.41 -6.80
CA GLY A 108 -7.39 23.40 -6.39
C GLY A 108 -6.06 22.85 -5.87
N GLY A 109 -5.84 21.52 -5.91
CA GLY A 109 -4.50 20.94 -5.90
C GLY A 109 -4.01 20.33 -4.59
N GLU A 110 -4.85 20.21 -3.56
CA GLU A 110 -4.50 19.39 -2.40
C GLU A 110 -4.63 17.90 -2.76
N VAL A 111 -3.52 17.17 -2.61
CA VAL A 111 -3.40 15.76 -2.98
C VAL A 111 -3.10 14.94 -1.75
N ALA A 112 -4.03 14.07 -1.36
CA ALA A 112 -3.75 13.00 -0.40
C ALA A 112 -3.33 11.74 -1.16
N LEU A 113 -2.04 11.38 -1.07
CA LEU A 113 -1.48 10.19 -1.70
C LEU A 113 -1.59 9.00 -0.74
N ARG A 114 -2.08 7.87 -1.24
CA ARG A 114 -2.13 6.59 -0.54
C ARG A 114 -1.53 5.49 -1.40
N GLU A 115 -0.33 5.04 -1.09
CA GLU A 115 0.22 3.83 -1.71
C GLU A 115 -0.31 2.57 -1.01
N VAL A 116 -0.86 1.64 -1.78
CA VAL A 116 -1.25 0.31 -1.31
C VAL A 116 -0.35 -0.73 -1.96
N VAL A 117 0.59 -1.22 -1.17
CA VAL A 117 1.45 -2.34 -1.55
C VAL A 117 0.71 -3.64 -1.24
N ASN A 118 0.65 -4.58 -2.21
CA ASN A 118 0.04 -5.92 -2.13
C ASN A 118 -1.48 -6.06 -2.35
N ALA A 119 -2.08 -5.28 -3.26
CA ALA A 119 -3.41 -5.63 -3.74
C ALA A 119 -3.38 -7.00 -4.45
N SER A 120 -4.37 -7.86 -4.19
CA SER A 120 -4.49 -9.11 -4.96
C SER A 120 -4.63 -8.75 -6.45
N PRO A 121 -3.72 -9.22 -7.32
CA PRO A 121 -3.79 -8.92 -8.75
C PRO A 121 -5.11 -9.37 -9.39
N GLU A 122 -5.77 -10.37 -8.79
CA GLU A 122 -7.03 -10.93 -9.30
C GLU A 122 -8.21 -9.95 -9.14
N HIS A 123 -8.16 -8.96 -8.24
CA HIS A 123 -9.19 -7.89 -8.19
C HIS A 123 -9.13 -6.95 -9.39
N TYR A 124 -8.01 -6.95 -10.11
CA TYR A 124 -7.76 -6.07 -11.26
C TYR A 124 -7.53 -6.88 -12.54
N ARG A 125 -8.01 -8.13 -12.57
CA ARG A 125 -7.90 -9.02 -13.72
C ARG A 125 -9.25 -9.64 -14.04
N VAL A 126 -9.54 -9.73 -15.33
CA VAL A 126 -10.68 -10.48 -15.85
C VAL A 126 -10.23 -11.23 -17.11
N ALA A 127 -10.83 -12.37 -17.40
CA ALA A 127 -10.62 -13.03 -18.68
C ALA A 127 -10.93 -12.05 -19.81
N ALA A 128 -10.14 -12.07 -20.89
CA ALA A 128 -10.43 -11.23 -22.04
C ALA A 128 -11.78 -11.64 -22.65
N PRO A 129 -12.82 -10.79 -22.56
CA PRO A 129 -14.12 -11.17 -23.05
C PRO A 129 -14.10 -11.29 -24.57
N ALA A 130 -14.92 -12.19 -25.12
CA ALA A 130 -15.22 -12.17 -26.54
C ALA A 130 -15.88 -10.82 -26.89
N LEU A 131 -15.67 -10.31 -28.11
CA LEU A 131 -16.30 -9.07 -28.55
C LEU A 131 -17.82 -9.19 -28.42
N GLY A 132 -18.43 -8.31 -27.61
CA GLY A 132 -19.86 -8.31 -27.32
C GLY A 132 -20.23 -8.95 -25.97
N ASP A 133 -19.33 -9.71 -25.34
CA ASP A 133 -19.55 -10.36 -24.04
C ASP A 133 -18.91 -9.55 -22.89
N TRP A 134 -19.29 -8.27 -22.79
CA TRP A 134 -18.65 -7.33 -21.87
C TRP A 134 -19.10 -7.46 -20.42
N GLU A 135 -20.10 -8.29 -20.15
CA GLU A 135 -20.74 -8.38 -18.84
C GLU A 135 -19.76 -8.64 -17.68
N PRO A 136 -18.79 -9.57 -17.78
CA PRO A 136 -17.80 -9.78 -16.71
C PRO A 136 -16.94 -8.54 -16.43
N LEU A 137 -16.53 -7.83 -17.48
CA LEU A 137 -15.74 -6.59 -17.37
C LEU A 137 -16.58 -5.48 -16.72
N LEU A 138 -17.83 -5.33 -17.14
CA LEU A 138 -18.74 -4.32 -16.61
C LEU A 138 -19.05 -4.54 -15.14
N ARG A 139 -19.33 -5.79 -14.73
CA ARG A 139 -19.58 -6.13 -13.31
C ARG A 139 -18.35 -5.84 -12.44
N LEU A 140 -17.15 -6.15 -12.92
CA LEU A 140 -15.91 -5.91 -12.17
C LEU A 140 -15.57 -4.42 -12.06
N ALA A 141 -15.84 -3.65 -13.11
CA ALA A 141 -15.49 -2.24 -13.18
C ALA A 141 -16.60 -1.29 -12.64
N ALA A 142 -17.80 -1.80 -12.38
CA ALA A 142 -18.94 -1.00 -11.95
C ALA A 142 -18.58 -0.11 -10.73
N PRO A 143 -18.94 1.18 -10.76
CA PRO A 143 -18.74 2.06 -9.61
C PRO A 143 -19.65 1.64 -8.45
N ASP A 144 -19.21 1.90 -7.22
CA ASP A 144 -20.06 1.75 -6.03
C ASP A 144 -21.28 2.71 -6.12
N PRO A 145 -22.49 2.28 -5.69
CA PRO A 145 -23.69 3.13 -5.60
C PRO A 145 -23.61 4.35 -4.67
N ASP A 146 -22.47 4.56 -4.00
CA ASP A 146 -22.20 5.70 -3.11
C ASP A 146 -22.62 7.09 -3.64
N ALA A 147 -22.84 8.02 -2.70
CA ALA A 147 -23.25 9.40 -2.97
C ALA A 147 -22.12 10.23 -3.64
N ARG A 148 -22.11 10.25 -4.97
CA ARG A 148 -21.12 10.98 -5.78
C ARG A 148 -21.43 12.46 -5.99
N PHE A 149 -22.62 12.91 -5.59
CA PHE A 149 -23.12 14.26 -5.84
C PHE A 149 -23.50 14.98 -4.56
N GLY A 150 -23.20 16.27 -4.49
CA GLY A 150 -23.58 17.17 -3.40
C GLY A 150 -22.53 17.24 -2.27
N ALA A 151 -22.88 17.94 -1.19
CA ALA A 151 -21.93 18.34 -0.14
C ALA A 151 -21.15 17.18 0.52
N ALA A 152 -21.70 15.97 0.50
CA ALA A 152 -21.06 14.77 1.07
C ALA A 152 -20.05 14.10 0.11
N ALA A 153 -19.93 14.55 -1.14
CA ALA A 153 -19.13 13.86 -2.16
C ALA A 153 -17.64 13.77 -1.81
N ALA A 154 -17.08 14.81 -1.16
CA ALA A 154 -15.69 14.79 -0.71
C ALA A 154 -15.45 13.75 0.40
N GLU A 155 -16.30 13.75 1.44
CA GLU A 155 -16.25 12.76 2.53
C GLU A 155 -16.43 11.34 2.00
N THR A 156 -17.34 11.17 1.04
CA THR A 156 -17.58 9.89 0.35
C THR A 156 -16.35 9.44 -0.43
N ALA A 157 -15.65 10.34 -1.12
CA ALA A 157 -14.40 10.02 -1.81
C ALA A 157 -13.29 9.54 -0.85
N PHE A 158 -13.14 10.19 0.30
CA PHE A 158 -12.20 9.77 1.32
C PHE A 158 -12.58 8.42 1.93
N SER A 159 -13.87 8.21 2.24
CA SER A 159 -14.40 6.94 2.74
C SER A 159 -14.22 5.81 1.72
N PHE A 160 -14.54 6.07 0.46
CA PHE A 160 -14.34 5.13 -0.63
C PHE A 160 -12.87 4.75 -0.78
N CYS A 161 -11.97 5.74 -0.80
CA CYS A 161 -10.54 5.47 -0.82
C CYS A 161 -10.16 4.60 0.37
N ALA A 162 -10.61 4.93 1.58
CA ALA A 162 -10.35 4.19 2.83
C ALA A 162 -10.86 2.74 2.82
N GLN A 163 -12.00 2.47 2.20
CA GLN A 163 -12.71 1.17 2.25
C GLN A 163 -12.42 0.27 1.05
N HIS A 164 -12.38 0.81 -0.18
CA HIS A 164 -12.46 0.05 -1.43
C HIS A 164 -11.15 -0.04 -2.22
N VAL A 165 -10.19 0.86 -1.99
CA VAL A 165 -8.80 0.59 -2.41
C VAL A 165 -8.29 -0.50 -1.45
N PRO A 166 -7.93 -1.69 -1.96
CA PRO A 166 -7.80 -2.90 -1.15
C PRO A 166 -7.06 -2.63 0.16
N ARG A 167 -7.81 -2.69 1.26
CA ARG A 167 -7.22 -2.79 2.58
C ARG A 167 -6.40 -4.07 2.63
N VAL A 168 -5.09 -3.96 2.54
CA VAL A 168 -4.21 -4.89 3.26
C VAL A 168 -3.97 -4.34 4.67
N PHE A 169 -5.04 -3.83 5.32
CA PHE A 169 -5.02 -3.35 6.69
C PHE A 169 -6.41 -3.52 7.30
N THR A 170 -6.57 -4.56 8.11
CA THR A 170 -7.61 -4.62 9.14
C THR A 170 -7.20 -3.66 10.24
N GLY A 171 -7.65 -2.41 10.17
CA GLY A 171 -7.31 -1.37 11.13
C GLY A 171 -8.17 -0.13 10.92
N ASN A 172 -8.92 0.29 11.95
CA ASN A 172 -10.07 1.16 11.82
C ASN A 172 -9.77 2.66 12.00
N THR A 173 -8.55 3.12 11.69
CA THR A 173 -8.16 4.53 11.91
C THR A 173 -8.07 5.31 10.61
N HIS A 174 -9.03 6.22 10.45
CA HIS A 174 -9.22 7.14 9.32
C HIS A 174 -8.07 8.17 9.13
N GLU A 175 -7.11 8.26 10.05
CA GLU A 175 -6.15 9.39 10.12
C GLU A 175 -4.78 9.15 9.46
N ALA A 176 -4.51 7.97 8.88
CA ALA A 176 -3.18 7.66 8.33
C ALA A 176 -2.88 8.28 6.93
N MET A 177 -3.74 9.11 6.37
CA MET A 177 -3.72 9.47 4.93
C MET A 177 -2.99 10.76 4.52
N ILE A 178 -2.18 11.41 5.36
CA ILE A 178 -1.49 12.68 4.96
C ILE A 178 0.03 12.69 5.27
N SER A 179 0.71 11.57 5.53
CA SER A 179 2.13 11.67 5.93
C SER A 179 3.04 10.50 5.56
N GLY A 180 3.61 10.58 4.35
CA GLY A 180 4.83 9.88 3.96
C GLY A 180 4.72 8.35 3.85
N PRO A 181 5.82 7.67 3.45
CA PRO A 181 5.87 6.21 3.46
C PRO A 181 5.58 5.71 4.86
N ARG A 182 4.66 4.75 5.02
CA ARG A 182 4.10 4.26 6.32
C ARG A 182 5.11 4.08 7.44
N GLY A 183 6.34 3.65 7.12
CA GLY A 183 7.43 3.59 8.09
C GLY A 183 7.64 4.93 8.81
N LEU A 184 7.67 6.05 8.10
CA LEU A 184 7.83 7.39 8.66
C LEU A 184 6.66 7.79 9.58
N SER A 185 5.42 7.44 9.23
CA SER A 185 4.25 7.70 10.08
C SER A 185 4.37 6.94 11.41
N ILE A 186 4.83 5.67 11.37
CA ILE A 186 5.13 4.88 12.57
C ILE A 186 6.23 5.54 13.40
N LEU A 187 7.33 5.98 12.76
CA LEU A 187 8.42 6.67 13.47
C LEU A 187 7.93 7.94 14.18
N ARG A 188 7.08 8.74 13.52
CA ARG A 188 6.47 9.95 14.11
C ARG A 188 5.54 9.61 15.26
N ALA A 189 4.65 8.63 15.10
CA ALA A 189 3.76 8.19 16.17
C ALA A 189 4.53 7.70 17.40
N LEU A 190 5.68 7.03 17.20
CA LEU A 190 6.58 6.61 18.28
C LEU A 190 7.28 7.78 18.98
N ASP A 191 7.56 8.86 18.26
CA ASP A 191 8.16 10.08 18.78
C ASP A 191 7.16 10.91 19.57
N ASP A 192 5.97 11.12 19.00
CA ASP A 192 4.83 11.82 19.62
C ASP A 192 4.35 11.12 20.90
N ALA A 193 4.52 9.80 20.97
CA ALA A 193 4.22 9.04 22.17
C ALA A 193 5.11 9.38 23.37
N GLY A 194 6.25 10.05 23.14
CA GLY A 194 7.20 10.40 24.18
C GLY A 194 7.91 9.19 24.81
N PRO A 195 8.71 9.41 25.87
CA PRO A 195 9.39 8.32 26.57
C PRO A 195 8.36 7.41 27.24
N ALA A 196 8.48 6.11 27.04
CA ALA A 196 7.61 5.11 27.65
C ALA A 196 7.68 5.19 29.19
N VAL A 197 6.72 5.90 29.80
CA VAL A 197 6.53 5.98 31.24
C VAL A 197 5.22 5.27 31.57
N GLY A 198 5.33 4.08 32.15
CA GLY A 198 4.28 3.49 33.00
C GLY A 198 3.06 2.87 32.32
N ASP A 199 2.64 3.30 31.13
CA ASP A 199 1.43 2.76 30.49
C ASP A 199 1.71 1.90 29.26
N ALA A 200 1.07 0.73 29.25
CA ALA A 200 1.05 -0.23 28.16
C ALA A 200 0.26 0.33 26.97
N ARG A 201 0.81 1.31 26.26
CA ARG A 201 0.31 1.66 24.92
C ARG A 201 0.40 0.44 24.03
N ARG A 202 -0.66 0.18 23.27
CA ARG A 202 -0.71 -0.93 22.33
C ARG A 202 0.12 -0.52 21.12
N TRP A 203 0.97 -1.40 20.62
CA TRP A 203 1.78 -1.08 19.44
C TRP A 203 0.94 -0.75 18.20
N ALA A 204 -0.30 -1.25 18.16
CA ALA A 204 -1.31 -0.90 17.14
C ALA A 204 -1.58 0.61 17.06
N ASP A 205 -1.44 1.35 18.17
CA ASP A 205 -1.63 2.81 18.20
C ASP A 205 -0.53 3.54 17.40
N ALA A 206 0.65 2.92 17.24
CA ALA A 206 1.72 3.45 16.39
C ALA A 206 1.53 3.07 14.91
N GLY A 207 0.81 1.99 14.63
CA GLY A 207 0.46 1.55 13.29
C GLY A 207 0.12 0.06 13.21
N GLU A 208 -0.67 -0.32 12.21
CA GLU A 208 -0.99 -1.71 11.88
C GLU A 208 -0.50 -2.06 10.46
N PRO A 209 -0.36 -3.35 10.09
CA PRO A 209 -0.30 -4.47 11.01
C PRO A 209 0.98 -4.39 11.83
N VAL A 210 0.92 -5.01 13.00
CA VAL A 210 2.03 -5.11 13.93
C VAL A 210 2.03 -6.49 14.55
N ILE A 211 3.22 -7.05 14.67
CA ILE A 211 3.47 -8.26 15.44
C ILE A 211 3.99 -7.80 16.80
N ASP A 212 3.07 -7.74 17.76
CA ASP A 212 3.35 -7.34 19.14
C ASP A 212 4.09 -8.48 19.90
N ARG A 213 5.28 -8.18 20.41
CA ARG A 213 6.10 -9.10 21.24
C ARG A 213 6.35 -8.53 22.64
N GLY A 214 5.46 -7.65 23.12
CA GLY A 214 5.55 -6.98 24.41
C GLY A 214 6.56 -5.84 24.39
N ALA A 215 7.82 -6.13 24.73
CA ALA A 215 8.87 -5.11 24.81
C ALA A 215 9.37 -4.64 23.43
N SER A 216 9.11 -5.43 22.39
CA SER A 216 9.42 -5.13 21.01
C SER A 216 8.21 -5.36 20.11
N ALA A 217 8.24 -4.75 18.94
CA ALA A 217 7.23 -4.95 17.90
C ALA A 217 7.87 -4.97 16.51
N VAL A 218 7.26 -5.71 15.59
CA VAL A 218 7.64 -5.70 14.18
C VAL A 218 6.47 -5.15 13.38
N PHE A 219 6.74 -4.13 12.58
CA PHE A 219 5.78 -3.54 11.64
C PHE A 219 6.18 -3.96 10.22
N PRO A 220 5.57 -5.01 9.65
CA PRO A 220 5.82 -5.38 8.25
C PRO A 220 5.41 -4.20 7.37
N LEU A 221 6.29 -3.73 6.48
CA LEU A 221 6.06 -2.55 5.64
C LEU A 221 5.66 -2.93 4.21
N CYS A 222 6.42 -3.83 3.58
CA CYS A 222 6.07 -4.38 2.28
C CYS A 222 6.70 -5.78 2.06
N VAL A 223 6.18 -6.48 1.05
CA VAL A 223 6.76 -7.72 0.51
C VAL A 223 6.77 -7.67 -1.01
N ALA A 224 7.72 -8.34 -1.62
CA ALA A 224 7.82 -8.53 -3.06
C ALA A 224 8.24 -9.94 -3.36
N ARG A 225 7.53 -10.62 -4.25
CA ARG A 225 8.02 -11.86 -4.82
C ARG A 225 9.16 -11.56 -5.77
N VAL A 226 10.24 -12.33 -5.69
CA VAL A 226 11.45 -12.14 -6.51
C VAL A 226 11.18 -12.40 -7.99
N ASP A 227 10.16 -13.23 -8.30
CA ASP A 227 9.78 -13.58 -9.67
C ASP A 227 8.93 -12.52 -10.39
N VAL A 228 8.43 -11.48 -9.70
CA VAL A 228 7.62 -10.45 -10.36
C VAL A 228 8.48 -9.24 -10.76
N PRO A 229 8.52 -8.88 -12.06
CA PRO A 229 9.37 -7.78 -12.53
C PRO A 229 9.04 -6.44 -11.86
N GLY A 230 10.06 -5.77 -11.33
CA GLY A 230 9.94 -4.43 -10.75
C GLY A 230 9.63 -4.39 -9.26
N ALA A 231 9.02 -5.42 -8.66
CA ALA A 231 8.62 -5.35 -7.26
C ALA A 231 9.80 -5.27 -6.29
N VAL A 232 10.88 -6.03 -6.54
CA VAL A 232 12.12 -5.96 -5.74
C VAL A 232 12.77 -4.58 -5.81
N ALA A 233 12.75 -3.94 -6.99
CA ALA A 233 13.32 -2.60 -7.16
C ALA A 233 12.57 -1.58 -6.28
N ARG A 234 11.25 -1.70 -6.17
CA ARG A 234 10.46 -0.82 -5.31
C ARG A 234 10.66 -1.07 -3.83
N VAL A 235 10.84 -2.32 -3.39
CA VAL A 235 11.20 -2.60 -1.99
C VAL A 235 12.51 -1.86 -1.63
N ARG A 236 13.47 -1.86 -2.56
CA ARG A 236 14.74 -1.15 -2.39
C ARG A 236 14.59 0.37 -2.44
N GLU A 237 13.74 0.89 -3.32
CA GLU A 237 13.40 2.32 -3.39
C GLU A 237 12.75 2.79 -2.08
N LEU A 238 11.70 2.10 -1.61
CA LEU A 238 11.02 2.40 -0.35
C LEU A 238 11.97 2.32 0.84
N ARG A 239 12.88 1.33 0.87
CA ARG A 239 13.94 1.25 1.87
C ARG A 239 14.83 2.50 1.81
N GLY A 240 15.28 2.90 0.63
CA GLY A 240 16.14 4.07 0.44
C GLY A 240 15.48 5.37 0.89
N GLU A 241 14.21 5.56 0.55
CA GLU A 241 13.40 6.71 0.97
C GLU A 241 13.23 6.75 2.49
N LEU A 242 12.84 5.63 3.10
CA LEU A 242 12.68 5.53 4.56
C LEU A 242 14.00 5.74 5.30
N GLN A 243 15.09 5.16 4.80
CA GLN A 243 16.41 5.36 5.36
C GLN A 243 16.80 6.85 5.28
N THR A 244 16.63 7.48 4.11
CA THR A 244 16.93 8.90 3.92
C THR A 244 16.10 9.76 4.87
N ALA A 245 14.79 9.50 4.96
CA ALA A 245 13.91 10.24 5.87
C ALA A 245 14.33 10.05 7.33
N ALA A 246 14.61 8.82 7.76
CA ALA A 246 15.03 8.54 9.13
C ALA A 246 16.36 9.20 9.49
N ILE A 247 17.30 9.29 8.54
CA ILE A 247 18.54 10.08 8.71
C ILE A 247 18.22 11.56 8.92
N HIS A 248 17.35 12.14 8.09
CA HIS A 248 17.02 13.57 8.19
C HIS A 248 16.30 13.90 9.50
N PHE A 249 15.39 13.05 9.98
CA PHE A 249 14.59 13.34 11.18
C PHE A 249 15.23 12.86 12.48
N TYR A 250 15.95 11.72 12.45
CA TYR A 250 16.45 11.03 13.66
C TYR A 250 17.97 10.81 13.65
N GLY A 251 18.69 11.32 12.66
CA GLY A 251 20.15 11.35 12.61
C GLY A 251 20.81 12.38 13.53
N GLY A 252 20.03 13.25 14.21
CA GLY A 252 20.59 14.30 15.06
C GLY A 252 21.45 15.32 14.28
N ASP A 253 22.40 15.97 14.97
CA ASP A 253 23.25 17.04 14.39
C ASP A 253 24.32 16.54 13.39
N PHE A 254 24.38 15.22 13.14
CA PHE A 254 25.36 14.61 12.26
C PHE A 254 24.66 13.83 11.14
N PHE A 255 24.99 14.15 9.88
CA PHE A 255 24.72 13.22 8.78
C PHE A 255 25.40 11.88 9.11
N HIS A 256 24.62 10.79 9.18
CA HIS A 256 25.03 9.42 9.57
C HIS A 256 25.01 9.01 11.06
N ALA A 257 24.15 9.57 11.93
CA ALA A 257 23.98 8.99 13.28
C ALA A 257 23.18 7.67 13.32
N GLU A 258 23.02 7.00 12.19
CA GLU A 258 22.58 5.61 12.15
C GLU A 258 23.61 4.70 12.84
N THR A 259 23.12 3.77 13.66
CA THR A 259 23.97 2.69 14.19
C THR A 259 23.78 1.46 13.35
N SER A 260 24.85 1.01 12.68
CA SER A 260 24.85 -0.27 11.96
C SER A 260 24.75 -1.41 12.95
N LEU A 261 23.86 -2.36 12.70
CA LEU A 261 23.77 -3.62 13.43
C LEU A 261 24.53 -4.71 12.68
N ASP A 262 25.35 -5.44 13.41
CA ASP A 262 26.04 -6.63 12.91
C ASP A 262 25.09 -7.84 12.96
N ALA A 263 25.03 -8.60 11.87
CA ALA A 263 24.23 -9.82 11.80
C ALA A 263 24.72 -10.92 12.75
N ASP A 264 25.99 -10.87 13.17
CA ASP A 264 26.58 -11.84 14.08
C ASP A 264 26.51 -11.41 15.55
N GLU A 265 26.04 -10.21 15.87
CA GLU A 265 26.00 -9.67 17.23
C GLU A 265 24.65 -9.06 17.63
N GLY A 266 24.47 -8.87 18.94
CA GLY A 266 23.34 -8.13 19.49
C GLY A 266 21.98 -8.59 18.95
N TYR A 267 21.16 -7.61 18.56
CA TYR A 267 19.84 -7.89 17.97
C TYR A 267 19.93 -8.33 16.50
N GLY A 268 21.00 -7.99 15.77
CA GLY A 268 21.20 -8.47 14.39
C GLY A 268 21.35 -10.00 14.33
N ARG A 269 21.96 -10.61 15.36
CA ARG A 269 21.96 -12.07 15.55
C ARG A 269 20.56 -12.65 15.72
N SER A 270 19.66 -11.97 16.43
CA SER A 270 18.27 -12.42 16.57
C SER A 270 17.55 -12.40 15.23
N ILE A 271 17.79 -11.38 14.39
CA ILE A 271 17.25 -11.30 13.01
C ILE A 271 17.78 -12.45 12.16
N ALA A 272 19.10 -12.70 12.17
CA ALA A 272 19.69 -13.80 11.41
C ALA A 272 19.16 -15.18 11.85
N ARG A 273 18.96 -15.39 13.15
CA ARG A 273 18.38 -16.63 13.70
C ARG A 273 16.92 -16.85 13.32
N ALA A 274 16.18 -15.77 13.04
CA ALA A 274 14.80 -15.86 12.57
C ALA A 274 14.69 -16.36 11.12
N GLY A 275 15.81 -16.69 10.46
CA GLY A 275 15.83 -17.19 9.08
C GLY A 275 15.79 -16.08 8.04
N VAL A 276 15.84 -14.82 8.46
CA VAL A 276 15.83 -13.68 7.54
C VAL A 276 17.25 -13.33 7.14
N GLU A 277 17.58 -13.53 5.87
CA GLU A 277 18.84 -13.07 5.30
C GLU A 277 18.74 -11.56 5.00
N ALA A 278 19.38 -10.75 5.83
CA ALA A 278 19.39 -9.30 5.65
C ALA A 278 20.10 -8.91 4.33
N ILE A 279 19.42 -8.13 3.51
CA ILE A 279 20.00 -7.52 2.31
C ILE A 279 20.68 -6.22 2.74
N GLY A 280 22.01 -6.16 2.60
CA GLY A 280 22.80 -4.97 2.94
C GLY A 280 22.78 -4.63 4.44
N SER A 281 23.18 -3.41 4.77
CA SER A 281 23.32 -2.97 6.16
C SER A 281 21.97 -2.77 6.85
N MET A 282 21.88 -3.23 8.10
CA MET A 282 20.76 -2.96 9.01
C MET A 282 21.08 -1.74 9.86
N TYR A 283 20.24 -0.71 9.82
CA TYR A 283 20.45 0.55 10.53
C TYR A 283 19.44 0.72 11.64
N ALA A 284 19.90 1.24 12.77
CA ALA A 284 19.09 1.60 13.93
C ALA A 284 19.11 3.11 14.18
N TRP A 285 17.93 3.71 14.38
CA TRP A 285 17.75 5.09 14.81
C TRP A 285 17.13 5.16 16.19
N ARG A 286 17.57 6.12 16.99
CA ARG A 286 17.06 6.29 18.34
C ARG A 286 15.83 7.18 18.32
N ILE A 287 14.70 6.66 18.79
CA ILE A 287 13.45 7.41 18.93
C ILE A 287 13.02 7.31 20.38
N GLN A 288 13.19 8.40 21.12
CA GLN A 288 12.90 8.45 22.56
C GLN A 288 13.64 7.32 23.32
N GLY A 289 12.87 6.41 23.95
CA GLY A 289 13.37 5.24 24.69
C GLY A 289 13.54 3.96 23.84
N ARG A 290 13.36 4.04 22.52
CA ARG A 290 13.31 2.91 21.58
C ARG A 290 14.41 3.02 20.51
N ALA A 291 14.74 1.89 19.90
CA ALA A 291 15.47 1.83 18.64
C ALA A 291 14.51 1.37 17.55
N ALA A 292 14.44 2.12 16.46
CA ALA A 292 13.77 1.72 15.24
C ALA A 292 14.82 1.15 14.29
N VAL A 293 14.65 -0.09 13.87
CA VAL A 293 15.58 -0.85 13.03
C VAL A 293 14.89 -1.20 11.73
N LEU A 294 15.42 -0.71 10.61
CA LEU A 294 14.89 -1.07 9.29
C LEU A 294 15.54 -2.37 8.83
N VAL A 295 14.72 -3.41 8.64
CA VAL A 295 15.16 -4.74 8.24
C VAL A 295 14.60 -5.05 6.86
N HIS A 296 15.50 -5.19 5.89
CA HIS A 296 15.21 -5.68 4.55
C HIS A 296 15.82 -7.06 4.44
N GLY A 297 15.04 -8.09 4.16
CA GLY A 297 15.59 -9.43 4.02
C GLY A 297 14.82 -10.32 3.07
N VAL A 298 15.46 -11.43 2.71
CA VAL A 298 14.88 -12.48 1.86
C VAL A 298 14.51 -13.67 2.71
N ASP A 299 13.29 -14.13 2.55
CA ASP A 299 12.92 -15.47 2.97
C ASP A 299 13.37 -16.45 1.88
N ARG A 300 14.36 -17.28 2.21
CA ARG A 300 14.98 -18.24 1.28
C ARG A 300 14.01 -19.32 0.82
N ASP A 301 13.03 -19.66 1.65
CA ASP A 301 12.12 -20.77 1.35
C ASP A 301 10.96 -20.32 0.45
N SER A 302 10.60 -19.03 0.48
CA SER A 302 9.47 -18.47 -0.28
C SER A 302 9.85 -17.59 -1.47
N ALA A 303 11.14 -17.29 -1.68
CA ALA A 303 11.61 -16.35 -2.71
C ALA A 303 10.89 -14.99 -2.65
N VAL A 304 10.67 -14.50 -1.43
CA VAL A 304 10.04 -13.22 -1.13
C VAL A 304 11.08 -12.30 -0.46
N GLU A 305 11.29 -11.12 -1.04
CA GLU A 305 11.94 -10.03 -0.33
C GLU A 305 10.91 -9.30 0.53
N SER A 306 11.28 -8.94 1.76
CA SER A 306 10.40 -8.24 2.69
C SER A 306 11.11 -7.07 3.36
N LEU A 307 10.36 -6.02 3.66
CA LEU A 307 10.82 -4.87 4.42
C LEU A 307 9.95 -4.73 5.67
N ALA A 308 10.58 -4.59 6.83
CA ALA A 308 9.92 -4.38 8.10
C ALA A 308 10.65 -3.35 8.95
N LEU A 309 9.90 -2.68 9.82
CA LEU A 309 10.44 -1.81 10.85
C LEU A 309 10.34 -2.52 12.19
N HIS A 310 11.48 -2.89 12.78
CA HIS A 310 11.55 -3.50 14.10
C HIS A 310 11.72 -2.38 15.12
N VAL A 311 10.85 -2.34 16.12
CA VAL A 311 10.92 -1.38 17.21
C VAL A 311 11.28 -2.13 18.47
N ILE A 312 12.45 -1.84 19.01
CA ILE A 312 13.02 -2.54 20.17
C ILE A 312 13.42 -1.55 21.27
N PRO A 313 13.65 -2.01 22.50
CA PRO A 313 14.21 -1.15 23.54
C PRO A 313 15.56 -0.55 23.12
N ALA A 314 15.76 0.75 23.37
CA ALA A 314 16.99 1.44 22.96
C ALA A 314 18.26 0.88 23.62
N ASP A 315 18.12 0.26 24.80
CA ASP A 315 19.23 -0.35 25.53
C ASP A 315 19.69 -1.70 24.97
N TRP A 316 18.94 -2.27 24.01
CA TRP A 316 19.40 -3.43 23.24
C TRP A 316 20.46 -3.07 22.19
N VAL A 317 20.45 -1.80 21.75
CA VAL A 317 21.39 -1.25 20.76
C VAL A 317 22.45 -0.38 21.44
N TRP A 318 22.03 0.61 22.23
CA TRP A 318 22.92 1.58 22.87
C TRP A 318 22.97 1.37 24.38
N GLN A 319 24.13 0.98 24.88
CA GLN A 319 24.36 0.92 26.33
C GLN A 319 24.36 2.34 26.92
N ARG A 320 23.67 2.52 28.06
CA ARG A 320 23.67 3.81 28.75
C ARG A 320 25.07 4.15 29.27
N PRO A 321 25.63 5.34 28.94
CA PRO A 321 26.88 5.80 29.52
C PRO A 321 26.81 5.78 31.06
N GLY A 322 27.84 5.26 31.72
CA GLY A 322 27.91 5.17 33.19
C GLY A 322 27.10 4.04 33.84
N GLY A 323 26.41 3.20 33.07
CA GLY A 323 25.54 2.11 33.56
C GLY A 323 26.25 0.91 34.19
N ALA A 324 27.59 0.85 34.20
CA ALA A 324 28.32 -0.32 34.72
C ALA A 324 28.84 -0.16 36.16
N SER A 325 28.76 1.04 36.74
CA SER A 325 29.42 1.33 38.04
C SER A 325 28.65 0.85 39.27
N THR A 326 27.37 0.45 39.13
CA THR A 326 26.55 -0.03 40.26
C THR A 326 26.00 -1.44 40.02
N LYS A 327 25.86 -2.23 41.10
CA LYS A 327 25.26 -3.58 41.05
C LYS A 327 23.87 -3.59 40.41
N ARG A 328 23.04 -2.57 40.69
CA ARG A 328 21.69 -2.43 40.11
C ARG A 328 21.74 -2.22 38.60
N ALA A 329 22.69 -1.43 38.12
CA ALA A 329 22.81 -1.12 36.71
C ALA A 329 23.43 -2.31 35.92
N GLN A 330 24.39 -3.04 36.51
CA GLN A 330 24.85 -4.34 35.98
C GLN A 330 23.73 -5.40 35.93
N SER A 331 22.87 -5.45 36.95
CA SER A 331 21.70 -6.35 36.94
C SER A 331 20.71 -6.01 35.83
N ARG A 332 20.48 -4.71 35.56
CA ARG A 332 19.64 -4.26 34.44
C ARG A 332 20.25 -4.61 33.10
N LEU A 333 21.56 -4.39 32.92
CA LEU A 333 22.28 -4.74 31.71
C LEU A 333 22.15 -6.23 31.38
N ARG A 334 22.38 -7.12 32.37
CA ARG A 334 22.22 -8.58 32.19
C ARG A 334 20.78 -9.00 31.90
N ARG A 335 19.79 -8.25 32.38
CA ARG A 335 18.39 -8.50 32.06
C ARG A 335 18.11 -8.11 30.60
N SER A 336 18.48 -6.89 30.22
CA SER A 336 18.34 -6.35 28.87
C SER A 336 19.01 -7.25 27.81
N MET A 337 20.23 -7.72 28.07
CA MET A 337 20.93 -8.68 27.19
C MET A 337 20.16 -10.00 27.05
N ARG A 338 19.61 -10.55 28.14
CA ARG A 338 18.82 -11.79 28.08
C ARG A 338 17.51 -11.60 27.32
N GLU A 339 16.84 -10.47 27.50
CA GLU A 339 15.60 -10.14 26.78
C GLU A 339 15.87 -9.98 25.29
N ARG A 340 16.94 -9.26 24.91
CA ARG A 340 17.41 -9.13 23.52
C ARG A 340 17.72 -10.48 22.88
N ASP A 341 18.49 -11.33 23.57
CA ASP A 341 18.95 -12.62 23.04
C ASP A 341 17.80 -13.64 22.93
N ALA A 342 16.72 -13.43 23.70
CA ALA A 342 15.48 -14.22 23.64
C ALA A 342 14.41 -13.58 22.73
N ALA A 343 14.67 -12.40 22.16
CA ALA A 343 13.71 -11.69 21.34
C ALA A 343 13.41 -12.47 20.05
N ASP A 344 12.13 -12.72 19.81
CA ASP A 344 11.67 -13.29 18.55
C ASP A 344 11.63 -12.19 17.48
N ALA A 345 12.64 -12.20 16.61
CA ALA A 345 12.73 -11.28 15.48
C ALA A 345 12.07 -11.83 14.22
N SER A 346 11.37 -12.98 14.29
CA SER A 346 10.66 -13.53 13.14
C SER A 346 9.41 -12.72 12.81
N TRP A 347 9.23 -12.49 11.51
CA TRP A 347 7.97 -12.05 10.94
C TRP A 347 7.73 -12.80 9.65
N THR A 348 6.46 -13.10 9.43
CA THR A 348 5.93 -13.35 8.09
C THR A 348 5.00 -12.19 7.78
N TRP A 349 4.81 -11.91 6.49
CA TRP A 349 3.70 -11.03 6.14
C TRP A 349 2.41 -11.68 6.67
N PRO A 350 1.48 -10.93 7.29
CA PRO A 350 0.20 -11.51 7.66
C PRO A 350 -0.50 -11.93 6.36
N GLU A 351 -0.42 -13.22 6.05
CA GLU A 351 -1.34 -13.85 5.11
C GLU A 351 -2.74 -13.64 5.67
N ARG A 352 -3.71 -13.31 4.80
CA ARG A 352 -5.13 -13.24 5.18
C ARG A 352 -5.43 -14.42 6.10
N GLN A 353 -5.70 -14.18 7.39
CA GLN A 353 -6.52 -15.12 8.10
C GLN A 353 -7.87 -15.09 7.38
N PRO A 354 -8.36 -16.21 6.82
CA PRO A 354 -9.76 -16.28 6.45
C PRO A 354 -10.55 -15.99 7.72
N ASP A 355 -11.49 -15.05 7.64
CA ASP A 355 -12.29 -14.57 8.77
C ASP A 355 -12.72 -15.75 9.66
N ALA A 356 -12.35 -15.69 10.93
CA ALA A 356 -12.75 -16.65 11.97
C ALA A 356 -14.10 -16.24 12.57
#